data_AF-A0A0S7ZM42-F1
#
_entry.id   AF-A0A0S7ZM42-F1
#
_cell.length_a   1.000
_cell.length_b   1.000
_cell.length_c   1.000
_cell.angle_alpha   90.00
_cell.angle_beta   90.00
_cell.angle_gamma   90.00
#
_symmetry.space_group_name_H-M   'P 1'
#
loop_
_entity.id
_entity.type
_entity.pdbx_description
1 polymer ?
#
loop_
_entity_poly.entity_id
_entity_poly.type
_entity_poly.pdbx_seq_one_letter_code
_entity_poly.pdbx_strand_id
1 'polypeptide(L)'
;MLECRRVSERPREVIDMGDESQPPRLDFNDLLLGAVTLLMLVGLGLILALYVLPGEHLEISELLPGVRVAREADFPVGASRVVYWGDRTVLVVRSGEQRFVGLQGTSPKDGCVLRWDPESLRVVSPCNYVVFDLQGNVVA
;
A
#
# COMPACT_ATOMS: atom_id res chain seq x y z
N MET A 1 -65.21 42.66 -62.23
CA MET A 1 -64.18 43.47 -61.54
C MET A 1 -64.43 43.33 -60.06
N LEU A 2 -63.56 42.58 -59.36
CA LEU A 2 -63.29 42.51 -57.91
C LEU A 2 -62.81 41.09 -57.55
N GLU A 3 -61.49 40.96 -57.50
CA GLU A 3 -60.75 39.85 -56.88
C GLU A 3 -61.09 39.71 -55.39
N CYS A 4 -61.35 38.47 -54.97
CA CYS A 4 -61.27 38.08 -53.55
C CYS A 4 -60.05 37.17 -53.37
N ARG A 5 -58.98 37.79 -52.88
CA ARG A 5 -57.67 37.20 -52.56
C ARG A 5 -57.82 36.27 -51.35
N ARG A 6 -57.72 34.95 -51.54
CA ARG A 6 -57.75 33.98 -50.43
C ARG A 6 -56.45 34.08 -49.61
N VAL A 7 -56.63 34.34 -48.33
CA VAL A 7 -55.60 34.47 -47.29
C VAL A 7 -54.94 33.11 -47.05
N SER A 8 -53.61 33.16 -46.90
CA SER A 8 -52.69 32.06 -46.64
C SER A 8 -52.87 31.50 -45.22
N GLU A 9 -53.26 30.22 -45.12
CA GLU A 9 -53.21 29.47 -43.87
C GLU A 9 -51.86 28.74 -43.79
N ARG A 10 -50.96 29.26 -42.93
CA ARG A 10 -49.74 28.55 -42.53
C ARG A 10 -50.13 27.36 -41.64
N PRO A 11 -49.61 26.15 -41.87
CA PRO A 11 -49.82 25.03 -40.95
C PRO A 11 -49.18 25.36 -39.60
N ARG A 12 -49.96 25.21 -38.53
CA ARG A 12 -49.51 25.31 -37.13
C ARG A 12 -48.52 24.17 -36.86
N GLU A 13 -47.31 24.56 -36.49
CA GLU A 13 -46.31 23.71 -35.87
C GLU A 13 -46.85 23.27 -34.50
N VAL A 14 -47.29 22.02 -34.41
CA VAL A 14 -47.63 21.38 -33.14
C VAL A 14 -46.31 20.99 -32.50
N ILE A 15 -45.86 21.81 -31.54
CA ILE A 15 -44.81 21.41 -30.61
C ILE A 15 -45.43 20.34 -29.71
N ASP A 16 -45.13 19.08 -29.99
CA ASP A 16 -45.47 17.95 -29.14
C ASP A 16 -44.58 18.00 -27.89
N MET A 17 -45.05 18.75 -26.90
CA MET A 17 -44.50 18.81 -25.54
C MET A 17 -45.19 17.71 -24.72
N GLY A 18 -44.65 16.50 -24.80
CA GLY A 18 -45.27 15.32 -24.19
C GLY A 18 -44.32 14.15 -24.01
N ASP A 19 -43.06 14.39 -23.63
CA ASP A 19 -42.24 13.32 -23.05
C ASP A 19 -42.66 13.14 -21.58
N GLU A 20 -43.80 12.48 -21.39
CA GLU A 20 -44.16 11.86 -20.11
C GLU A 20 -43.08 10.82 -19.81
N SER A 21 -42.06 11.23 -19.07
CA SER A 21 -41.05 10.33 -18.51
C SER A 21 -41.72 9.38 -17.51
N GLN A 22 -42.30 8.31 -18.04
CA GLN A 22 -42.80 7.17 -17.27
C GLN A 22 -41.61 6.65 -16.45
N PRO A 23 -41.75 6.44 -15.12
CA PRO A 23 -40.64 5.92 -14.33
C PRO A 23 -40.25 4.58 -14.95
N PRO A 24 -38.97 4.39 -15.36
CA PRO A 24 -38.57 3.19 -16.08
C PRO A 24 -38.90 1.99 -15.20
N ARG A 25 -39.83 1.16 -15.66
CA ARG A 25 -40.09 -0.14 -15.03
C ARG A 25 -38.88 -0.99 -15.36
N LEU A 26 -37.99 -1.14 -14.39
CA LEU A 26 -36.87 -2.08 -14.48
C LEU A 26 -37.46 -3.48 -14.65
N ASP A 27 -37.36 -4.01 -15.86
CA ASP A 27 -37.72 -5.40 -16.11
C ASP A 27 -36.76 -6.33 -15.39
N PHE A 28 -37.25 -7.50 -14.98
CA PHE A 28 -36.44 -8.51 -14.28
C PHE A 28 -35.18 -8.88 -15.09
N ASN A 29 -35.29 -8.87 -16.42
CA ASN A 29 -34.17 -9.12 -17.32
C ASN A 29 -33.11 -8.01 -17.28
N ASP A 30 -33.51 -6.74 -17.18
CA ASP A 30 -32.59 -5.60 -17.06
C ASP A 30 -31.86 -5.62 -15.72
N LEU A 31 -32.56 -6.01 -14.64
CA LEU A 31 -31.96 -6.18 -13.33
C LEU A 31 -30.92 -7.32 -13.33
N LEU A 32 -31.23 -8.45 -13.96
CA LEU A 32 -30.32 -9.60 -14.10
C LEU A 32 -29.08 -9.22 -14.92
N LEU A 33 -29.29 -8.57 -16.07
CA LEU A 33 -28.20 -8.14 -16.95
C LEU A 33 -27.29 -7.13 -16.24
N GLY A 34 -27.89 -6.16 -15.53
CA GLY A 34 -27.15 -5.20 -14.71
C GLY A 34 -26.33 -5.87 -13.61
N ALA A 35 -26.92 -6.83 -12.89
CA ALA A 35 -26.23 -7.55 -11.82
C ALA A 35 -25.05 -8.39 -12.33
N VAL A 36 -25.23 -9.11 -13.44
CA VAL A 36 -24.14 -9.91 -14.06
C VAL A 36 -23.03 -9.02 -14.58
N THR A 37 -23.37 -7.90 -15.22
CA THR A 37 -22.40 -6.92 -15.71
C THR A 37 -21.60 -6.32 -14.56
N LEU A 38 -22.26 -5.93 -13.48
CA LEU A 38 -21.61 -5.41 -12.28
C LEU A 38 -20.68 -6.46 -11.66
N LEU A 39 -21.12 -7.71 -11.55
CA LEU A 39 -20.33 -8.80 -10.97
C LEU A 39 -19.07 -9.08 -11.80
N MET A 40 -19.17 -9.04 -13.13
CA MET A 40 -18.01 -9.17 -14.02
C MET A 40 -17.02 -8.00 -13.84
N LEU A 41 -17.50 -6.78 -13.74
CA LEU A 41 -16.66 -5.60 -13.52
C LEU A 41 -15.96 -5.65 -12.15
N VAL A 42 -16.68 -6.04 -11.10
CA VAL A 42 -16.11 -6.21 -9.75
C VAL A 42 -15.09 -7.34 -9.74
N GLY A 43 -15.37 -8.47 -10.38
CA GLY A 43 -14.43 -9.59 -10.49
C GLY A 43 -13.16 -9.20 -11.21
N LEU A 44 -13.26 -8.49 -12.34
CA LEU A 44 -12.10 -7.99 -13.07
C LEU A 44 -11.31 -6.98 -12.23
N GLY A 45 -12.01 -6.06 -11.55
CA GLY A 45 -11.40 -5.08 -10.65
C GLY A 45 -10.64 -5.75 -9.50
N LEU A 46 -11.20 -6.82 -8.91
CA LEU A 46 -10.55 -7.58 -7.85
C LEU A 46 -9.30 -8.29 -8.36
N ILE A 47 -9.34 -8.91 -9.54
CA ILE A 47 -8.16 -9.56 -10.15
C ILE A 47 -7.05 -8.54 -10.37
N LEU A 48 -7.37 -7.37 -10.92
CA LEU A 48 -6.39 -6.30 -11.13
C LEU A 48 -5.83 -5.78 -9.80
N ALA A 49 -6.67 -5.58 -8.80
CA ALA A 49 -6.24 -5.15 -7.47
C ALA A 49 -5.30 -6.16 -6.82
N LEU A 50 -5.63 -7.46 -6.89
CA LEU A 50 -4.78 -8.54 -6.37
C LEU A 50 -3.50 -8.73 -7.16
N TYR A 51 -3.50 -8.42 -8.46
CA TYR A 51 -2.30 -8.46 -9.30
C TYR A 51 -1.31 -7.35 -8.96
N VAL A 52 -1.81 -6.15 -8.63
CA VAL A 52 -0.97 -5.00 -8.24
C VAL A 52 -0.50 -5.11 -6.79
N LEU A 53 -1.29 -5.76 -5.91
CA LEU A 53 -0.85 -6.01 -4.54
C LEU A 53 0.42 -6.87 -4.58
N PRO A 54 1.51 -6.45 -3.92
CA PRO A 54 2.67 -7.31 -3.76
C PRO A 54 2.20 -8.55 -2.99
N GLY A 55 2.25 -9.71 -3.65
CA GLY A 55 2.02 -10.97 -2.98
C GLY A 55 3.10 -11.12 -1.92
N GLU A 56 2.73 -11.08 -0.65
CA GLU A 56 3.65 -11.42 0.42
C GLU A 56 4.14 -12.84 0.11
N HIS A 57 5.41 -12.96 -0.30
CA HIS A 57 6.04 -14.26 -0.34
C HIS A 57 5.89 -14.81 1.07
N LEU A 58 5.19 -15.94 1.21
CA LEU A 58 5.10 -16.68 2.46
C LEU A 58 6.52 -17.20 2.75
N GLU A 59 7.38 -16.30 3.21
CA GLU A 59 8.69 -16.60 3.73
C GLU A 59 8.45 -17.37 5.03
N ILE A 60 8.40 -18.68 4.92
CA ILE A 60 8.35 -19.58 6.05
C ILE A 60 9.66 -19.35 6.81
N SER A 61 9.61 -18.58 7.90
CA SER A 61 10.77 -18.23 8.74
C SER A 61 11.64 -19.43 9.14
N GLU A 62 11.11 -20.64 9.10
CA GLU A 62 11.81 -21.89 9.41
C GLU A 62 12.69 -22.44 8.28
N LEU A 63 12.53 -21.99 7.02
CA LEU A 63 13.37 -22.41 5.89
C LEU A 63 14.46 -21.39 5.52
N LEU A 64 14.45 -20.20 6.11
CA LEU A 64 15.53 -19.24 5.85
C LEU A 64 16.81 -19.73 6.53
N PRO A 65 17.91 -19.95 5.78
CA PRO A 65 19.17 -20.34 6.37
C PRO A 65 19.61 -19.26 7.35
N GLY A 66 19.93 -19.66 8.58
CA GLY A 66 20.49 -18.75 9.57
C GLY A 66 21.74 -18.08 9.01
N VAL A 67 21.81 -16.74 9.10
CA VAL A 67 22.94 -15.98 8.58
C VAL A 67 24.04 -15.92 9.62
N ARG A 68 25.25 -16.32 9.22
CA ARG A 68 26.43 -16.21 10.08
C ARG A 68 26.88 -14.76 10.16
N VAL A 69 26.71 -14.13 11.31
CA VAL A 69 27.05 -12.71 11.54
C VAL A 69 28.56 -12.50 11.68
N ALA A 70 29.17 -13.16 12.67
CA ALA A 70 30.60 -13.10 12.96
C ALA A 70 31.02 -14.28 13.83
N ARG A 71 32.33 -14.50 13.97
CA ARG A 71 32.86 -15.35 15.06
C ARG A 71 32.97 -14.49 16.30
N GLU A 72 32.76 -15.08 17.47
CA GLU A 72 32.85 -14.36 18.75
C GLU A 72 34.23 -13.72 18.98
N ALA A 73 35.31 -14.37 18.51
CA ALA A 73 36.67 -13.84 18.58
C ALA A 73 36.89 -12.58 17.73
N ASP A 74 36.12 -12.42 16.64
CA ASP A 74 36.26 -11.31 15.69
C ASP A 74 35.27 -10.16 15.98
N PHE A 75 34.50 -10.25 17.07
CA PHE A 75 33.44 -9.31 17.39
C PHE A 75 33.56 -8.80 18.84
N PRO A 76 34.43 -7.82 19.11
CA PRO A 76 34.72 -7.37 20.48
C PRO A 76 33.52 -6.70 21.15
N VAL A 77 33.56 -6.58 22.48
CA VAL A 77 32.52 -5.87 23.23
C VAL A 77 32.48 -4.40 22.80
N GLY A 78 31.27 -3.87 22.58
CA GLY A 78 31.04 -2.55 22.02
C GLY A 78 31.06 -2.50 20.49
N ALA A 79 31.35 -3.62 19.80
CA ALA A 79 31.24 -3.68 18.35
C ALA A 79 29.78 -3.84 17.89
N SER A 80 29.53 -3.38 16.67
CA SER A 80 28.29 -3.61 15.94
C SER A 80 28.56 -4.11 14.54
N ARG A 81 27.58 -4.80 13.96
CA ARG A 81 27.62 -5.27 12.59
C ARG A 81 26.23 -5.23 11.98
N VAL A 82 26.14 -4.64 10.80
CA VAL A 82 24.94 -4.70 9.98
C VAL A 82 24.99 -5.99 9.15
N VAL A 83 23.88 -6.72 9.15
CA VAL A 83 23.69 -7.96 8.41
C VAL A 83 22.43 -7.82 7.57
N TYR A 84 22.53 -8.19 6.30
CA TYR A 84 21.40 -8.25 5.39
C TYR A 84 20.87 -9.69 5.38
N TRP A 85 19.58 -9.84 5.65
CA TRP A 85 18.89 -11.13 5.67
C TRP A 85 17.64 -11.03 4.80
N GLY A 86 17.76 -11.48 3.56
CA GLY A 86 16.73 -11.27 2.54
C GLY A 86 16.56 -9.78 2.24
N ASP A 87 15.34 -9.29 2.37
CA ASP A 87 14.95 -7.88 2.27
C ASP A 87 15.15 -7.10 3.59
N ARG A 88 15.42 -7.80 4.70
CA ARG A 88 15.56 -7.20 6.03
C ARG A 88 17.01 -6.83 6.31
N THR A 89 17.18 -5.67 6.95
CA THR A 89 18.46 -5.27 7.52
C THR A 89 18.40 -5.48 9.03
N VAL A 90 19.39 -6.16 9.59
CA VAL A 90 19.50 -6.46 11.03
C VAL A 90 20.80 -5.84 11.56
N LEU A 91 20.71 -5.10 12.65
CA LEU A 91 21.87 -4.57 13.36
C LEU A 91 22.15 -5.47 14.56
N VAL A 92 23.31 -6.11 14.56
CA VAL A 92 23.79 -6.93 15.69
C VAL A 92 24.80 -6.13 16.49
N VAL A 93 24.63 -6.11 17.81
CA VAL A 93 25.50 -5.37 18.75
C VAL A 93 25.96 -6.31 19.85
N ARG A 94 27.25 -6.27 20.23
CA ARG A 94 27.75 -6.94 21.43
C ARG A 94 27.85 -5.94 22.57
N SER A 95 26.91 -5.98 23.50
CA SER A 95 26.86 -5.03 24.63
C SER A 95 27.63 -5.52 25.87
N GLY A 96 28.10 -6.77 25.88
CA GLY A 96 28.92 -7.34 26.95
C GLY A 96 29.58 -8.65 26.55
N GLU A 97 30.40 -9.22 27.44
CA GLU A 97 31.16 -10.46 27.18
C GLU A 97 30.29 -11.59 26.62
N GLN A 98 29.11 -11.83 27.19
CA GLN A 98 28.17 -12.86 26.73
C GLN A 98 26.82 -12.27 26.30
N ARG A 99 26.77 -10.98 25.95
CA ARG A 99 25.53 -10.29 25.58
C ARG A 99 25.57 -9.81 24.14
N PHE A 100 24.75 -10.45 23.32
CA PHE A 100 24.50 -10.09 21.93
C PHE A 100 23.05 -9.66 21.79
N VAL A 101 22.83 -8.58 21.08
CA VAL A 101 21.51 -8.01 20.83
C VAL A 101 21.36 -7.88 19.32
N GLY A 102 20.28 -8.44 18.78
CA GLY A 102 19.87 -8.24 17.39
C GLY A 102 18.69 -7.29 17.34
N LEU A 103 18.84 -6.19 16.62
CA LEU A 103 17.82 -5.17 16.42
C LEU A 103 17.48 -5.08 14.94
N GLN A 104 16.29 -4.58 14.60
CA GLN A 104 16.03 -4.15 13.23
C GLN A 104 17.05 -3.06 12.88
N GLY A 105 17.72 -3.21 11.74
CA GLY A 105 18.79 -2.32 11.30
C GLY A 105 18.30 -1.08 10.56
N THR A 106 16.99 -0.90 10.43
CA THR A 106 16.35 0.25 9.77
C THR A 106 15.40 0.95 10.72
N SER A 107 15.41 2.28 10.69
CA SER A 107 14.46 3.08 11.47
C SER A 107 13.03 2.89 10.95
N PRO A 108 12.03 2.71 11.83
CA PRO A 108 10.63 2.51 11.43
C PRO A 108 9.99 3.77 10.84
N LYS A 109 10.61 4.95 11.03
CA LYS A 109 10.08 6.23 10.57
C LYS A 109 10.40 6.53 9.10
N ASP A 110 11.59 6.15 8.65
CA ASP A 110 12.18 6.61 7.39
C ASP A 110 12.95 5.52 6.63
N GLY A 111 13.09 4.31 7.20
CA GLY A 111 13.84 3.21 6.58
C GLY A 111 15.36 3.41 6.56
N CYS A 112 15.89 4.48 7.19
CA CYS A 112 17.32 4.73 7.20
C CYS A 112 18.07 3.68 8.03
N VAL A 113 19.26 3.29 7.58
CA VAL A 113 20.09 2.32 8.28
C VAL A 113 20.58 2.92 9.60
N LEU A 114 20.22 2.24 10.69
CA LEU A 114 20.57 2.61 12.05
C LEU A 114 22.06 2.38 12.30
N ARG A 115 22.66 3.26 13.12
CA ARG A 115 24.07 3.20 13.50
C ARG A 115 24.21 2.96 15.00
N TRP A 116 25.15 2.11 15.38
CA TRP A 116 25.52 1.92 16.78
C TRP A 116 26.48 3.02 17.22
N ASP A 117 26.21 3.59 18.39
CA ASP A 117 27.11 4.46 19.12
C ASP A 117 27.64 3.73 20.38
N PRO A 118 28.92 3.32 20.39
CA PRO A 118 29.51 2.61 21.52
C PRO A 118 29.70 3.50 22.75
N GLU A 119 29.77 4.83 22.60
CA GLU A 119 30.03 5.73 23.74
C GLU A 119 28.80 5.87 24.63
N SER A 120 27.63 6.03 24.01
CA SER A 120 26.35 6.18 24.72
C SER A 120 25.60 4.87 24.93
N LEU A 121 26.10 3.75 24.36
CA LEU A 121 25.41 2.46 24.28
C LEU A 121 24.01 2.58 23.65
N ARG A 122 23.89 3.39 22.59
CA ARG A 122 22.63 3.68 21.90
C ARG A 122 22.70 3.35 20.42
N VAL A 123 21.53 3.19 19.83
CA VAL A 123 21.36 3.10 18.38
C VAL A 123 20.75 4.40 17.89
N VAL A 124 21.29 4.98 16.82
CA VAL A 124 20.91 6.31 16.33
C VAL A 124 20.54 6.24 14.85
N SER A 125 19.44 6.89 14.48
CA SER A 125 19.11 7.14 13.08
C SER A 125 19.88 8.36 12.55
N PRO A 126 20.71 8.23 11.51
CA PRO A 126 21.47 9.36 10.96
C PRO A 126 20.58 10.37 10.21
N CYS A 127 19.34 10.00 9.86
CA CYS A 127 18.46 10.83 9.03
C CYS A 127 17.64 11.80 9.87
N ASN A 128 17.11 11.34 11.00
CA ASN A 128 16.23 12.12 11.87
C ASN A 128 16.75 12.25 13.31
N TYR A 129 17.95 11.76 13.59
CA TYR A 129 18.59 11.79 14.91
C TYR A 129 17.79 11.15 16.04
N VAL A 130 16.83 10.28 15.70
CA VAL A 130 16.07 9.50 16.68
C VAL A 130 17.01 8.51 17.36
N VAL A 131 16.93 8.44 18.68
CA VAL A 131 17.77 7.58 19.52
C VAL A 131 16.93 6.43 20.05
N PHE A 132 17.49 5.22 19.96
CA PHE A 132 16.88 3.99 20.40
C PHE A 132 17.74 3.33 21.49
N ASP A 133 17.08 2.65 22.43
CA ASP A 133 17.74 1.75 23.38
C ASP A 133 18.06 0.37 22.75
N LEU A 134 18.69 -0.51 23.54
CA LEU A 134 19.03 -1.86 23.12
C LEU A 134 17.81 -2.81 23.03
N GLN A 135 16.62 -2.32 23.34
CA GLN A 135 15.35 -3.03 23.24
C GLN A 135 14.55 -2.53 22.03
N GLY A 136 15.04 -1.54 21.30
CA GLY A 136 14.38 -0.93 20.15
C GLY A 136 13.34 0.13 20.53
N ASN A 137 13.27 0.56 21.79
CA ASN A 137 12.38 1.65 22.20
C ASN A 137 13.01 3.00 21.87
N VAL A 138 12.17 3.94 21.45
CA VAL A 138 12.56 5.34 21.24
C VAL A 138 12.80 6.01 22.59
N VAL A 139 13.95 6.66 22.75
CA VAL A 139 14.32 7.36 23.98
C VAL A 139 14.56 8.86 23.80
N ALA A 140 14.79 9.32 22.56
CA ALA A 140 14.91 10.73 22.19
C ALA A 140 14.60 10.95 20.71
#